data_AF-A0A7C6ZKB0-F1
#
_entry.id   AF-A0A7C6ZKB0-F1
#
_cell.length_a   1.000
_cell.length_b   1.000
_cell.length_c   1.000
_cell.angle_alpha   90.00
_cell.angle_beta   90.00
_cell.angle_gamma   90.00
#
_symmetry.space_group_name_H-M   'P 1'
#
loop_
_entity.id
_entity.type
_entity.pdbx_description
1 polymer ?
#
loop_
_entity_poly.entity_id
_entity_poly.type
_entity_poly.pdbx_seq_one_letter_code
_entity_poly.pdbx_strand_id
1 'polypeptide(L)'
;MKYRIAIVSNSVEWCECLTAAFKVSDSFHVLGTFSTPELIEAGISLYPDVILWKVNGDPIPVISETKAKSPLTRLVAVYNFCR
;
A
#
# COMPACT_ATOMS: atom_id res chain seq x y z
N MET A 1 -12.83 -12.02 -9.97
CA MET A 1 -11.37 -12.04 -9.69
C MET A 1 -11.09 -10.90 -8.71
N LYS A 2 -10.38 -11.14 -7.61
CA LYS A 2 -10.11 -10.09 -6.59
C LYS A 2 -8.72 -9.51 -6.79
N TYR A 3 -8.60 -8.19 -6.73
CA TYR A 3 -7.31 -7.51 -6.72
C TYR A 3 -6.62 -7.70 -5.38
N ARG A 4 -5.35 -8.07 -5.41
CA ARG A 4 -4.50 -8.26 -4.24
C ARG A 4 -3.96 -6.90 -3.80
N ILE A 5 -4.32 -6.47 -2.59
CA ILE A 5 -3.95 -5.15 -2.08
C ILE A 5 -3.08 -5.28 -0.84
N ALA A 6 -1.97 -4.53 -0.82
CA ALA A 6 -1.16 -4.29 0.37
C ALA A 6 -1.42 -2.87 0.87
N ILE A 7 -1.70 -2.72 2.16
CA ILE A 7 -1.95 -1.43 2.79
C ILE A 7 -0.67 -1.01 3.52
N VAL A 8 -0.14 0.17 3.24
CA VAL A 8 1.10 0.64 3.81
C VAL A 8 0.87 1.95 4.55
N SER A 9 1.09 1.95 5.86
CA SER A 9 0.95 3.12 6.72
C SER A 9 1.57 2.84 8.08
N ASN A 10 2.13 3.87 8.71
CA ASN A 10 2.57 3.79 10.12
C ASN A 10 1.41 4.06 11.11
N SER A 11 0.19 4.33 10.62
CA SER A 11 -1.01 4.59 11.41
C SER A 11 -1.86 3.33 11.49
N VAL A 12 -1.93 2.74 12.70
CA VAL A 12 -2.70 1.51 12.99
C VAL A 12 -4.18 1.70 12.67
N GLU A 13 -4.78 2.80 13.16
CA GLU A 13 -6.18 3.15 12.89
C GLU A 13 -6.50 3.15 11.39
N TRP A 14 -5.65 3.80 10.58
CA TRP A 14 -5.85 3.86 9.14
C TRP A 14 -5.77 2.48 8.47
N CYS A 15 -4.82 1.66 8.91
CA CYS A 15 -4.66 0.27 8.45
C CYS A 15 -5.90 -0.59 8.79
N GLU A 16 -6.40 -0.48 10.02
CA GLU A 16 -7.57 -1.24 10.48
C GLU A 16 -8.85 -0.82 9.75
N CYS A 17 -9.10 0.49 9.64
CA CYS A 17 -10.26 1.03 8.92
C CYS A 17 -10.30 0.57 7.46
N LEU A 18 -9.17 0.66 6.75
CA LEU A 18 -9.11 0.23 5.35
C LEU A 18 -9.19 -1.29 5.19
N THR A 19 -8.58 -2.04 6.09
CA THR A 19 -8.70 -3.50 6.09
C THR A 19 -10.16 -3.92 6.25
N ALA A 20 -10.89 -3.30 7.18
CA ALA A 20 -12.32 -3.54 7.36
C ALA A 20 -13.12 -3.16 6.10
N ALA A 21 -12.86 -1.98 5.52
CA ALA A 21 -13.55 -1.52 4.32
C ALA A 21 -13.33 -2.45 3.11
N PHE A 22 -12.09 -2.89 2.87
CA PHE A 22 -11.76 -3.79 1.76
C PHE A 22 -12.25 -5.22 1.99
N LYS A 23 -12.37 -5.68 3.24
CA LYS A 23 -12.97 -6.99 3.54
C LYS A 23 -14.46 -7.05 3.19
N VAL A 24 -15.18 -5.92 3.28
CA VAL A 24 -16.59 -5.82 2.88
C VAL A 24 -16.73 -5.76 1.35
N SER A 25 -15.70 -5.31 0.64
CA SER A 25 -15.67 -5.28 -0.82
C SER A 25 -15.39 -6.67 -1.39
N ASP A 26 -16.17 -7.09 -2.40
CA ASP A 26 -15.86 -8.34 -3.12
C ASP A 26 -14.75 -8.17 -4.17
N SER A 27 -14.24 -6.94 -4.37
CA SER A 27 -13.24 -6.62 -5.38
C SER A 27 -11.80 -6.80 -4.91
N PHE A 28 -11.54 -6.86 -3.60
CA PHE A 28 -10.18 -6.85 -3.06
C PHE A 28 -9.89 -8.03 -2.12
N HIS A 29 -8.63 -8.47 -2.13
CA HIS A 29 -8.06 -9.40 -1.16
C HIS A 29 -6.88 -8.71 -0.46
N VAL A 30 -7.07 -8.39 0.83
CA VAL A 30 -6.05 -7.70 1.64
C VAL A 30 -4.96 -8.69 2.01
N LEU A 31 -3.74 -8.46 1.50
CA LEU A 31 -2.56 -9.29 1.78
C LEU A 31 -1.97 -9.03 3.17
N GLY A 32 -2.21 -7.83 3.70
CA GLY A 32 -1.70 -7.41 4.99
C GLY A 32 -1.55 -5.89 5.06
N THR A 33 -1.10 -5.46 6.24
CA THR A 33 -0.76 -4.07 6.56
C THR A 33 0.72 -4.00 6.89
N PHE A 34 1.42 -3.00 6.34
CA PHE A 34 2.87 -2.85 6.45
C PHE A 34 3.22 -1.41 6.82
N SER A 35 4.40 -1.22 7.41
CA SER A 35 4.98 0.10 7.63
C SER A 35 5.66 0.62 6.36
N THR A 36 5.94 1.93 6.30
CA THR A 36 6.59 2.53 5.11
C THR A 36 7.95 1.90 4.77
N PRO A 37 8.83 1.57 5.74
CA PRO A 37 10.08 0.86 5.46
C PRO A 37 9.89 -0.52 4.80
N GLU A 38 8.79 -1.20 5.10
CA GLU A 38 8.47 -2.54 4.58
C GLU A 38 7.82 -2.50 3.20
N LEU A 39 7.46 -1.32 2.67
CA LEU A 39 6.72 -1.17 1.41
C LEU A 39 7.38 -1.90 0.25
N ILE A 40 8.69 -1.71 0.09
CA ILE A 40 9.46 -2.27 -1.02
C ILE A 40 9.50 -3.79 -0.91
N GLU A 41 9.77 -4.32 0.29
CA GLU A 41 9.80 -5.76 0.54
C GLU A 41 8.42 -6.39 0.31
N ALA A 42 7.34 -5.77 0.80
CA ALA A 42 5.98 -6.22 0.55
C ALA A 42 5.66 -6.26 -0.96
N GLY A 43 6.13 -5.27 -1.72
CA GLY A 43 5.96 -5.21 -3.17
C GLY A 43 6.72 -6.29 -3.96
N ILE A 44 7.83 -6.80 -3.42
CA ILE A 44 8.66 -7.83 -4.06
C ILE A 44 8.21 -9.23 -3.63
N SER A 45 7.94 -9.41 -2.33
CA SER A 45 7.66 -10.73 -1.76
C SER A 45 6.22 -11.17 -2.00
N LEU A 46 5.27 -10.24 -2.00
CA LEU A 46 3.85 -10.58 -2.06
C LEU A 46 3.25 -10.41 -3.46
N TYR A 47 3.93 -9.69 -4.36
CA TYR A 47 3.42 -9.34 -5.69
C TYR A 47 1.96 -8.82 -5.66
N PRO A 48 1.67 -7.74 -4.91
CA PRO A 48 0.35 -7.13 -4.89
C PRO A 48 -0.01 -6.54 -6.26
N ASP A 49 -1.30 -6.52 -6.62
CA ASP A 49 -1.78 -5.75 -7.76
C ASP A 49 -1.73 -4.24 -7.43
N VAL A 50 -2.04 -3.90 -6.18
CA VAL A 50 -2.09 -2.53 -5.67
C VAL A 50 -1.37 -2.41 -4.33
N ILE A 51 -0.49 -1.41 -4.22
CA ILE A 51 0.00 -0.92 -2.93
C ILE A 51 -0.69 0.39 -2.64
N LEU A 52 -1.48 0.43 -1.57
CA LEU A 52 -2.11 1.64 -1.09
C LEU A 52 -1.27 2.22 0.04
N TRP A 53 -0.59 3.32 -0.22
CA TRP A 53 0.42 3.87 0.67
C TRP A 53 0.02 5.25 1.20
N LYS A 54 -0.05 5.39 2.53
CA LYS A 54 -0.13 6.69 3.21
C LYS A 54 1.26 7.30 3.29
N VAL A 55 1.49 8.35 2.51
CA VAL A 55 2.80 9.00 2.40
C VAL A 55 3.13 9.76 3.69
N ASN A 56 4.31 9.50 4.23
CA ASN A 56 4.91 10.27 5.33
C ASN A 56 6.31 10.73 4.89
N GLY A 57 6.47 12.01 4.53
CA GLY A 57 7.74 12.58 4.06
C GLY A 57 7.87 12.64 2.54
N ASP A 58 9.11 12.65 2.04
CA ASP A 58 9.39 12.74 0.60
C ASP A 58 9.04 11.42 -0.11
N PRO A 59 8.08 11.43 -1.04
CA PRO A 59 7.63 10.23 -1.73
C PRO A 59 8.60 9.75 -2.82
N ILE A 60 9.45 10.62 -3.36
CA ILE A 60 10.17 10.37 -4.62
C ILE A 60 11.11 9.17 -4.53
N PRO A 61 11.94 9.01 -3.48
CA PRO A 61 12.85 7.86 -3.40
C PRO A 61 12.10 6.53 -3.38
N VAL A 62 11.02 6.45 -2.59
CA VAL A 62 10.21 5.23 -2.43
C VAL A 62 9.49 4.88 -3.73
N ILE A 63 8.92 5.86 -4.43
CA ILE A 63 8.26 5.65 -5.74
C ILE A 63 9.26 5.09 -6.75
N SER A 64 10.44 5.73 -6.85
CA SER A 64 11.48 5.32 -7.79
C SER A 64 11.93 3.88 -7.54
N GLU A 65 12.22 3.54 -6.29
CA GLU A 65 12.67 2.20 -5.92
C GLU A 65 11.58 1.14 -6.11
N THR A 66 10.34 1.46 -5.74
CA THR A 66 9.20 0.55 -5.92
C THR A 66 8.96 0.26 -7.40
N LYS A 67 9.08 1.26 -8.27
CA LYS A 67 8.93 1.06 -9.72
C LYS A 67 10.07 0.28 -10.35
N ALA A 68 11.30 0.43 -9.84
CA ALA A 68 12.42 -0.38 -10.29
C ALA A 68 12.26 -1.87 -9.89
N LYS A 69 11.80 -2.13 -8.66
CA LYS A 69 11.75 -3.51 -8.11
C LYS A 69 10.41 -4.23 -8.33
N SER A 70 9.31 -3.49 -8.50
CA SER A 70 7.97 -4.03 -8.69
C SER A 70 7.20 -3.23 -9.76
N PRO A 71 7.63 -3.30 -11.03
CA PRO A 71 7.14 -2.41 -12.11
C PRO A 71 5.66 -2.59 -12.42
N LEU A 72 5.14 -3.82 -12.27
CA LEU A 72 3.75 -4.18 -12.57
C LEU A 72 2.77 -3.79 -11.45
N THR A 73 3.28 -3.53 -10.26
CA THR A 73 2.46 -3.13 -9.12
C THR A 73 1.96 -1.69 -9.28
N ARG A 74 0.67 -1.48 -9.05
CA ARG A 74 0.09 -0.13 -9.01
C ARG A 74 0.30 0.46 -7.62
N LEU A 75 1.17 1.46 -7.54
CA LEU A 75 1.37 2.25 -6.33
C LEU A 75 0.37 3.41 -6.29
N VAL A 76 -0.46 3.48 -5.26
CA VAL A 76 -1.40 4.56 -4.98
C VAL A 76 -0.93 5.31 -3.74
N ALA A 77 -0.42 6.53 -3.94
CA ALA A 77 0.05 7.39 -2.88
C ALA A 77 -1.08 8.30 -2.37
N VAL A 78 -1.36 8.25 -1.07
CA VAL A 78 -2.37 9.08 -0.40
C VAL A 78 -1.66 10.12 0.46
N TYR A 79 -1.94 11.39 0.18
CA TYR A 79 -1.48 12.52 0.97
C TYR A 79 -2.60 13.01 1.87
N ASN A 80 -2.34 13.09 3.17
CA ASN A 80 -3.20 13.88 4.05
C ASN A 80 -2.76 15.33 3.97
N PHE A 81 -3.46 16.12 3.15
CA PHE A 81 -3.44 17.58 3.29
C PHE A 81 -4.36 17.96 4.46
N CYS A 82 -3.90 17.75 5.68
CA CYS A 82 -4.42 18.50 6.83
C CYS A 82 -3.37 19.56 7.15
N ARG A 83 -3.67 20.79 6.72
CA ARG A 83 -3.02 22.00 7.20
C ARG A 83 -3.86 22.58 8.32
#